data_AF-A0AAU5RMS5-F1
#
_entry.id   AF-A0AAU5RMS5-F1
#
_cell.length_a   1.000
_cell.length_b   1.000
_cell.length_c   1.000
_cell.angle_alpha   90.00
_cell.angle_beta   90.00
_cell.angle_gamma   90.00
#
_symmetry.space_group_name_H-M   'P 1'
#
loop_
_entity.id
_entity.type
_entity.pdbx_description
1 polymer ?
#
loop_
_entity_poly.entity_id
_entity_poly.type
_entity_poly.pdbx_seq_one_letter_code
_entity_poly.pdbx_strand_id
1 'polypeptide(L)'
;MHCPFCRHPDSRVVDSRTTDDGTSIRRRRQCPDCSRRFTTVETCSLMVVKRSGVTEPFSRTKVINGVRKACQGRPVTEDALAQLGQRVEEAVRATGSAELTTHDVGLAILGPLQELDLVAYLRFASVYRAFDSLEDFEAAIAELRQQQTAHPVGDGAGGADDDDRAGAVTERRAADRAERQGADRAGRQGTDRGSGGTPAGVPVPATAAD
;
A
#
# COMPACT_ATOMS: atom_id res chain seq x y z
N MET A 1 -5.51 10.58 28.09
CA MET A 1 -6.50 10.48 26.99
C MET A 1 -7.78 9.93 27.58
N HIS A 2 -8.90 10.64 27.46
CA HIS A 2 -10.16 10.29 28.13
C HIS A 2 -10.82 9.04 27.53
N CYS A 3 -11.41 8.20 28.38
CA CYS A 3 -12.23 7.07 27.97
C CYS A 3 -13.51 7.57 27.26
N PRO A 4 -13.84 7.10 26.04
CA PRO A 4 -15.03 7.55 25.32
C PRO A 4 -16.35 7.11 25.96
N PHE A 5 -16.32 6.15 26.90
CA PHE A 5 -17.52 5.59 27.51
C PHE A 5 -17.85 6.20 28.88
N CYS A 6 -16.85 6.36 29.75
CA CYS A 6 -17.04 6.89 31.11
C CYS A 6 -16.26 8.18 31.40
N ARG A 7 -15.54 8.72 30.40
CA ARG A 7 -14.74 9.95 30.49
C ARG A 7 -13.60 9.94 31.52
N HIS A 8 -13.24 8.79 32.09
CA HIS A 8 -12.05 8.67 32.94
C HIS A 8 -10.80 9.16 32.19
N PRO A 9 -9.94 10.01 32.78
CA PRO A 9 -8.73 10.54 32.14
C PRO A 9 -7.68 9.51 31.70
N ASP A 10 -7.71 8.30 32.27
CA ASP A 10 -6.67 7.29 32.08
C ASP A 10 -7.11 6.09 31.23
N SER A 11 -6.12 5.51 30.55
CA SER A 11 -6.29 4.29 29.77
C SER A 11 -4.97 3.53 29.64
N ARG A 12 -5.03 2.20 29.63
CA ARG A 12 -3.89 1.30 29.47
C ARG A 12 -3.78 0.85 28.01
N VAL A 13 -2.60 0.91 27.42
CA VAL A 13 -2.33 0.37 26.07
C VAL A 13 -2.24 -1.16 26.16
N VAL A 14 -3.00 -1.86 25.31
CA VAL A 14 -3.10 -3.32 25.25
C VAL A 14 -2.41 -3.88 24.01
N ASP A 15 -2.59 -3.21 22.86
CA ASP A 15 -2.00 -3.61 21.58
C ASP A 15 -1.62 -2.34 20.81
N SER A 16 -0.53 -2.39 20.05
CA SER A 16 -0.04 -1.27 19.24
C SER A 16 0.36 -1.79 17.88
N ARG A 17 -0.26 -1.24 16.82
CA ARG A 17 0.03 -1.59 15.42
C ARG A 17 0.31 -0.33 14.63
N THR A 18 1.38 -0.33 13.85
CA THR A 18 1.62 0.69 12.84
C THR A 18 0.73 0.42 11.63
N THR A 19 0.11 1.43 11.03
CA THR A 19 -0.60 1.29 9.76
C THR A 19 0.35 0.99 8.61
N ASP A 20 -0.14 0.35 7.54
CA ASP A 20 0.67 -0.03 6.36
C ASP A 20 1.42 1.17 5.74
N ASP A 21 0.87 2.37 5.84
CA ASP A 21 1.52 3.60 5.38
C ASP A 21 2.59 4.15 6.35
N GLY A 22 2.85 3.53 7.50
CA GLY A 22 3.81 4.00 8.51
C GLY A 22 3.43 5.31 9.24
N THR A 23 2.38 5.99 8.80
CA THR A 23 2.03 7.35 9.20
C THR A 23 1.26 7.45 10.52
N SER A 24 0.65 6.35 10.96
CA SER A 24 -0.15 6.32 12.18
C SER A 24 0.02 5.03 12.96
N ILE A 25 -0.10 5.14 14.27
CA ILE A 25 -0.07 4.03 15.20
C ILE A 25 -1.48 3.85 15.76
N ARG A 26 -2.09 2.73 15.43
CA ARG A 26 -3.36 2.29 16.01
C ARG A 26 -3.06 1.59 17.32
N ARG A 27 -3.41 2.23 18.44
CA ARG A 27 -3.30 1.65 19.78
C ARG A 27 -4.66 1.19 20.28
N ARG A 28 -4.79 -0.10 20.64
CA ARG A 28 -5.94 -0.60 21.37
C ARG A 28 -5.71 -0.31 22.85
N ARG A 29 -6.62 0.45 23.46
CA ARG A 29 -6.56 0.88 24.86
C ARG A 29 -7.71 0.26 25.65
N GLN A 30 -7.51 0.05 26.95
CA GLN A 30 -8.52 -0.39 27.91
C GLN A 30 -8.67 0.64 29.03
N CYS A 31 -9.89 1.01 29.37
CA CYS A 31 -10.16 1.87 30.52
C CYS A 31 -10.07 1.06 31.83
N PRO A 32 -9.35 1.54 32.86
CA PRO A 32 -9.25 0.84 34.14
C PRO A 32 -10.55 0.88 34.97
N ASP A 33 -11.40 1.89 34.79
CA ASP A 33 -12.66 2.06 35.53
C ASP A 33 -13.81 1.23 34.92
N CYS A 34 -14.16 1.47 33.65
CA CYS A 34 -15.28 0.75 33.02
C CYS A 34 -14.87 -0.54 32.28
N SER A 35 -13.58 -0.91 32.27
CA SER A 35 -12.99 -2.10 31.60
C SER A 35 -13.17 -2.20 30.08
N ARG A 36 -13.86 -1.23 29.45
CA ARG A 36 -14.14 -1.21 28.01
C ARG A 36 -12.88 -0.93 27.19
N ARG A 37 -12.81 -1.53 26.00
CA ARG A 37 -11.71 -1.35 25.05
C ARG A 37 -12.10 -0.39 23.94
N PHE A 38 -11.16 0.44 23.51
CA PHE A 38 -11.32 1.37 22.40
C PHE A 38 -9.99 1.51 21.63
N THR A 39 -10.05 2.00 20.40
CA THR A 39 -8.86 2.17 19.56
C THR A 39 -8.60 3.66 19.37
N THR A 40 -7.37 4.08 19.64
CA THR A 40 -6.89 5.43 19.33
C THR A 40 -5.95 5.37 18.14
N VAL A 41 -6.03 6.36 17.26
CA VAL A 41 -5.10 6.53 16.16
C VAL A 41 -4.19 7.71 16.53
N GLU A 42 -2.92 7.42 16.76
CA GLU A 42 -1.89 8.44 16.98
C GLU A 42 -1.18 8.67 15.65
N THR A 43 -1.30 9.87 15.08
CA THR A 43 -0.62 10.21 13.83
C THR A 43 0.59 11.07 14.15
N CYS A 44 1.79 10.63 13.77
CA CYS A 44 2.96 11.52 13.75
C CYS A 44 2.90 12.34 12.47
N SER A 45 2.19 13.48 12.54
CA SER A 45 2.04 14.38 11.41
C SER A 45 3.34 15.13 11.17
N LEU A 46 3.99 14.84 10.06
CA LEU A 46 5.07 15.65 9.53
C LEU A 46 4.46 16.92 8.93
N MET A 47 4.98 18.08 9.31
CA MET A 47 4.50 19.37 8.85
C MET A 47 5.48 20.00 7.85
N VAL A 48 4.94 20.64 6.82
CA VAL A 48 5.70 21.34 5.79
C VAL A 48 5.40 22.82 5.83
N VAL A 49 6.42 23.63 6.12
CA VAL A 49 6.37 25.08 6.06
C VAL A 49 6.58 25.54 4.63
N LYS A 50 5.55 26.18 4.06
CA LYS A 50 5.61 26.76 2.71
C LYS A 50 6.46 28.02 2.69
N ARG A 51 6.90 28.42 1.48
CA ARG A 51 7.52 29.73 1.24
C ARG A 51 6.64 30.91 1.68
N SER A 52 5.32 30.74 1.68
CA SER A 52 4.36 31.74 2.19
C SER A 52 4.30 31.83 3.72
N GLY A 53 5.01 30.97 4.45
CA GLY A 53 4.94 30.85 5.91
C GLY A 53 3.77 29.99 6.42
N VAL A 54 2.89 29.54 5.53
CA VAL A 54 1.79 28.63 5.90
C VAL A 54 2.33 27.22 6.12
N THR A 55 1.95 26.61 7.24
CA THR A 55 2.29 25.22 7.56
C THR A 55 1.15 24.29 7.16
N GLU A 56 1.46 23.22 6.45
CA GLU A 56 0.49 22.18 6.08
C GLU A 56 1.04 20.78 6.33
N PRO A 57 0.21 19.75 6.53
CA PRO A 57 0.68 18.38 6.63
C PRO A 57 1.40 17.94 5.34
N PHE A 58 2.47 17.17 5.49
CA PHE A 58 3.15 16.53 4.37
C PHE A 58 2.18 15.62 3.60
N SER A 59 2.27 15.66 2.27
CA SER A 59 1.41 14.87 1.39
C SER A 59 2.23 14.27 0.25
N ARG A 60 2.27 12.92 0.19
CA ARG A 60 2.88 12.17 -0.93
C ARG A 60 2.31 12.57 -2.28
N THR A 61 1.00 12.79 -2.35
CA THR A 61 0.33 13.21 -3.59
C THR A 61 0.87 14.55 -4.11
N LYS A 62 1.19 15.50 -3.23
CA LYS A 62 1.80 16.78 -3.64
C LYS A 62 3.23 16.60 -4.15
N VAL A 63 4.01 15.71 -3.52
CA VAL A 63 5.35 15.35 -4.00
C VAL A 63 5.28 14.75 -5.40
N ILE A 64 4.44 13.73 -5.59
CA ILE A 64 4.24 13.06 -6.89
C ILE A 64 3.81 14.07 -7.96
N ASN A 65 2.84 14.93 -7.66
CA ASN A 65 2.38 15.97 -8.59
C ASN A 65 3.48 16.97 -8.95
N GLY A 66 4.38 17.30 -8.02
CA GLY A 66 5.54 18.15 -8.27
C GLY A 66 6.55 17.49 -9.21
N VAL A 67 6.85 16.21 -8.97
CA VAL A 67 7.80 15.41 -9.78
C VAL A 67 7.25 15.09 -11.16
N ARG A 68 5.94 14.84 -11.28
CA ARG A 68 5.29 14.50 -12.56
C ARG A 68 5.57 15.53 -13.65
N LYS A 69 5.69 16.81 -13.30
CA LYS A 69 6.05 17.88 -14.25
C LYS A 69 7.46 17.69 -14.84
N ALA A 70 8.43 17.29 -14.01
CA ALA A 70 9.80 17.04 -14.47
C ALA A 70 9.89 15.78 -15.35
N CYS A 71 9.07 14.77 -15.06
CA CYS A 71 9.01 13.50 -15.80
C CYS A 71 8.19 13.56 -17.11
N GLN A 72 7.65 14.71 -17.52
CA GLN A 72 6.87 14.81 -18.76
C GLN A 72 7.70 14.38 -19.99
N GLY A 73 7.14 13.45 -20.77
CA GLY A 73 7.78 12.89 -21.97
C GLY A 73 8.94 11.93 -21.67
N ARG A 74 9.08 11.44 -20.44
CA ARG A 74 10.06 10.42 -20.04
C ARG A 74 9.38 9.06 -19.82
N PRO A 75 10.11 7.94 -19.99
CA PRO A 75 9.56 6.60 -19.75
C PRO A 75 9.49 6.29 -18.25
N VAL A 76 8.66 7.02 -17.52
CA VAL A 76 8.47 6.86 -16.07
C VAL A 76 7.02 6.45 -15.81
N THR A 77 6.83 5.31 -15.14
CA THR A 77 5.49 4.78 -14.81
C THR A 77 4.92 5.45 -13.56
N GLU A 78 3.60 5.44 -13.41
CA GLU A 78 2.94 5.95 -12.19
C GLU A 78 3.33 5.14 -10.94
N ASP A 79 3.57 3.83 -11.09
CA ASP A 79 4.08 2.98 -10.00
C ASP A 79 5.48 3.42 -9.54
N ALA A 80 6.37 3.78 -10.47
CA ALA A 80 7.69 4.30 -10.13
C ALA A 80 7.60 5.65 -9.39
N LEU A 81 6.67 6.52 -9.79
CA LEU A 81 6.41 7.77 -9.08
C LEU A 81 5.84 7.54 -7.68
N ALA A 82 4.98 6.53 -7.51
CA ALA A 82 4.44 6.15 -6.20
C ALA A 82 5.55 5.65 -5.26
N GLN A 83 6.43 4.79 -5.76
CA GLN A 83 7.62 4.31 -5.02
C GLN A 83 8.57 5.46 -4.67
N LEU A 84 8.81 6.39 -5.60
CA LEU A 84 9.58 7.60 -5.33
C LEU A 84 8.95 8.42 -4.20
N GLY A 85 7.64 8.64 -4.25
CA GLY A 85 6.90 9.38 -3.21
C GLY A 85 7.04 8.73 -1.82
N GLN A 86 7.04 7.40 -1.75
CA GLN A 86 7.30 6.66 -0.52
C GLN A 86 8.74 6.86 -0.03
N ARG A 87 9.74 6.67 -0.90
CA ARG A 87 11.16 6.86 -0.54
C ARG A 87 11.44 8.27 -0.03
N VAL A 88 10.82 9.27 -0.64
CA VAL A 88 10.94 10.67 -0.19
C VAL A 88 10.33 10.83 1.20
N GLU A 89 9.13 10.29 1.44
CA GLU A 89 8.53 10.35 2.78
C GLU A 89 9.44 9.70 3.84
N GLU A 90 9.99 8.52 3.54
CA GLU A 90 10.91 7.81 4.43
C GLU A 90 12.18 8.63 4.71
N ALA A 91 12.82 9.18 3.68
CA ALA A 91 14.02 10.02 3.82
C ALA A 91 13.74 11.27 4.67
N VAL A 92 12.61 11.91 4.42
CA VAL A 92 12.17 13.12 5.12
C VAL A 92 11.85 12.80 6.59
N ARG A 93 11.20 11.67 6.88
CA ARG A 93 10.96 11.21 8.27
C ARG A 93 12.24 10.80 9.00
N ALA A 94 13.20 10.21 8.28
CA ALA A 94 14.49 9.80 8.84
C ALA A 94 15.32 10.98 9.36
N THR A 95 15.04 12.21 8.91
CA THR A 95 15.66 13.42 9.46
C THR A 95 15.28 13.69 10.92
N GLY A 96 14.20 13.08 11.44
CA GLY A 96 13.70 13.28 12.81
C GLY A 96 13.05 14.65 13.05
N SER A 97 12.93 15.48 12.02
CA SER A 97 12.33 16.81 12.13
C SER A 97 10.81 16.75 12.07
N ALA A 98 10.13 17.41 13.02
CA ALA A 98 8.67 17.49 13.03
C ALA A 98 8.13 18.48 11.98
N GLU A 99 8.94 19.49 11.64
CA GLU A 99 8.63 20.53 10.66
C GLU A 99 9.77 20.65 9.66
N LEU A 100 9.44 20.75 8.38
CA LEU A 100 10.40 20.88 7.29
C LEU A 100 9.96 21.94 6.30
N THR A 101 10.91 22.58 5.63
CA THR A 101 10.54 23.57 4.62
C THR A 101 10.18 22.89 3.29
N THR A 102 9.42 23.58 2.44
CA THR A 102 9.23 23.12 1.05
C THR A 102 10.55 22.95 0.29
N HIS A 103 11.60 23.67 0.66
CA HIS A 103 12.91 23.53 0.02
C HIS A 103 13.57 22.21 0.41
N ASP A 104 13.53 21.84 1.70
CA ASP A 104 14.11 20.58 2.19
C ASP A 104 13.42 19.37 1.57
N VAL A 105 12.09 19.42 1.43
CA VAL A 105 11.32 18.39 0.71
C VAL A 105 11.75 18.30 -0.76
N GLY A 106 12.01 19.44 -1.41
CA GLY A 106 12.54 19.50 -2.77
C GLY A 106 13.92 18.84 -2.89
N LEU A 107 14.82 19.09 -1.93
CA LEU A 107 16.14 18.46 -1.91
C LEU A 107 16.05 16.95 -1.66
N ALA A 108 15.14 16.50 -0.79
CA ALA A 108 14.93 15.07 -0.52
C ALA A 108 14.43 14.27 -1.74
N ILE A 109 13.77 14.94 -2.70
CA ILE A 109 13.32 14.34 -3.96
C ILE A 109 14.49 14.02 -4.90
N LEU A 110 15.57 14.82 -4.85
CA LEU A 110 16.64 14.76 -5.84
C LEU A 110 17.35 13.40 -5.88
N GLY A 111 17.66 12.81 -4.73
CA GLY A 111 18.32 11.50 -4.67
C GLY A 111 17.52 10.40 -5.37
N PRO A 112 16.29 10.09 -4.90
CA PRO A 112 15.44 9.10 -5.55
C PRO A 112 15.12 9.39 -7.02
N LEU A 113 14.99 10.67 -7.39
CA LEU A 113 14.71 11.07 -8.77
C LEU A 113 15.92 10.87 -9.69
N GLN A 114 17.14 11.05 -9.18
CA GLN A 114 18.37 10.83 -9.93
C GLN A 114 18.54 9.38 -10.36
N GLU A 115 18.22 8.45 -9.45
CA GLU A 115 18.24 7.01 -9.73
C GLU A 115 17.14 6.61 -10.73
N LEU A 116 16.00 7.31 -10.69
CA LEU A 116 14.85 7.01 -11.55
C LEU A 116 15.06 7.52 -12.99
N ASP A 117 15.44 8.80 -13.16
CA ASP A 117 15.70 9.39 -14.47
C ASP A 117 16.58 10.65 -14.37
N LEU A 118 17.75 10.60 -14.99
CA LEU A 118 18.73 11.69 -14.95
C LEU A 118 18.23 12.99 -15.60
N VAL A 119 17.39 12.90 -16.64
CA VAL A 119 16.87 14.09 -17.34
C VAL A 119 15.79 14.78 -16.49
N ALA A 120 14.87 14.01 -15.91
CA ALA A 120 13.88 14.51 -14.96
C ALA A 120 14.58 15.10 -13.72
N TYR A 121 15.64 14.46 -13.24
CA TYR A 121 16.48 15.01 -12.18
C TYR A 121 17.04 16.38 -12.54
N LEU A 122 17.69 16.55 -13.70
CA LEU A 122 18.26 17.85 -14.10
C LEU A 122 17.18 18.93 -14.23
N ARG A 123 16.01 18.60 -14.79
CA ARG A 123 14.86 19.50 -14.88
C ARG A 123 14.31 19.92 -13.53
N PHE A 124 14.33 19.01 -12.55
CA PHE A 124 13.86 19.29 -11.20
C PHE A 124 14.92 20.06 -10.40
N ALA A 125 16.19 19.66 -10.52
CA ALA A 125 17.33 20.25 -9.84
C ALA A 125 17.51 21.73 -10.18
N SER A 126 17.24 22.15 -11.43
CA SER A 126 17.35 23.56 -11.82
C SER A 126 16.48 24.51 -11.00
N VAL A 127 15.35 24.03 -10.45
CA VAL A 127 14.45 24.83 -9.61
C VAL A 127 14.95 24.93 -8.17
N TYR A 128 15.63 23.90 -7.65
CA TYR A 128 15.96 23.79 -6.22
C TYR A 128 17.45 23.99 -5.91
N ARG A 129 18.36 23.85 -6.89
CA ARG A 129 19.81 24.01 -6.72
C ARG A 129 20.36 25.34 -7.29
N ALA A 130 19.49 26.31 -7.58
CA ALA A 130 19.86 27.64 -8.10
C ALA A 130 20.80 27.58 -9.31
N PHE A 131 20.37 26.89 -10.38
CA PHE A 131 21.13 26.87 -11.62
C PHE A 131 20.89 28.19 -12.36
N ASP A 132 21.81 29.13 -12.19
CA ASP A 132 21.71 30.48 -12.74
C ASP A 132 22.55 30.64 -14.02
N SER A 133 23.47 29.71 -14.28
CA SER A 133 24.44 29.77 -15.37
C SER A 133 24.54 28.45 -16.16
N LEU A 134 25.15 28.50 -17.35
CA LEU A 134 25.41 27.30 -18.15
C LEU A 134 26.43 26.39 -17.45
N GLU A 135 27.38 27.02 -16.77
CA GLU A 135 28.45 26.39 -16.00
C GLU A 135 27.88 25.51 -14.87
N ASP A 136 26.78 25.92 -14.23
CA ASP A 136 26.10 25.11 -13.21
C ASP A 136 25.54 23.80 -13.80
N PHE A 137 24.99 23.86 -15.01
CA PHE A 137 24.53 22.66 -15.71
C PHE A 137 25.70 21.77 -16.12
N GLU A 138 26.79 22.34 -16.62
CA GLU A 138 27.98 21.57 -16.99
C GLU A 138 28.58 20.85 -15.78
N ALA A 139 28.67 21.52 -14.63
CA ALA A 139 29.13 20.93 -13.38
C ALA A 139 28.23 19.78 -12.92
N ALA A 140 26.90 19.99 -12.93
CA ALA A 140 25.95 18.94 -12.58
C ALA A 140 26.04 17.73 -13.52
N ILE A 141 26.17 17.95 -14.83
CA ILE A 141 26.33 16.87 -15.82
C ILE A 141 27.66 16.13 -15.60
N ALA A 142 28.73 16.84 -15.30
CA ALA A 142 30.03 16.24 -15.01
C ALA A 142 29.97 15.34 -13.76
N GLU A 143 29.30 15.78 -12.70
CA GLU A 143 29.05 14.99 -11.48
C GLU A 143 28.28 13.70 -11.81
N LEU A 144 27.19 13.81 -12.57
CA LEU A 144 26.38 12.65 -12.97
C LEU A 144 27.17 11.62 -13.78
N ARG A 145 28.04 12.08 -14.70
CA ARG A 145 28.90 11.19 -15.50
C ARG A 145 29.88 10.41 -14.63
N GLN A 146 30.47 11.05 -13.62
CA GLN A 146 31.39 10.37 -12.70
C GLN A 146 30.68 9.28 -11.89
N GLN A 147 29.45 9.55 -11.46
CA GLN A 147 28.64 8.58 -10.71
C GLN A 147 28.20 7.39 -11.58
N GLN A 148 27.93 7.60 -12.88
CA GLN A 148 27.69 6.51 -13.82
C GLN A 148 28.92 5.62 -14.04
N THR A 149 30.12 6.20 -14.12
CA THR A 149 31.35 5.41 -14.30
C THR A 149 31.71 4.57 -13.07
N ALA A 150 31.21 4.91 -11.88
CA ALA A 150 31.41 4.15 -10.65
C ALA A 150 30.45 2.96 -10.48
N HIS A 151 29.35 2.92 -11.26
CA HIS A 151 28.37 1.84 -11.21
C HIS A 151 28.20 1.25 -12.62
N PRO A 152 28.99 0.23 -13.02
CA PRO A 152 28.84 -0.38 -14.32
C PRO A 152 27.49 -1.10 -14.36
N VAL A 153 26.52 -0.51 -15.05
CA VAL A 153 25.26 -1.17 -15.38
C VAL A 153 25.60 -2.32 -16.32
N GLY A 154 25.38 -3.54 -15.84
CA GLY A 154 25.36 -4.72 -16.68
C GLY A 154 24.28 -4.58 -17.73
N ASP A 155 24.68 -4.64 -19.00
CA ASP A 155 23.80 -4.87 -20.13
C ASP A 155 22.91 -6.10 -19.87
N GLY A 156 21.61 -5.92 -20.00
CA GLY A 156 20.62 -6.99 -19.87
C GLY A 156 19.30 -6.60 -20.52
N ALA A 157 19.17 -6.94 -21.80
CA ALA A 157 17.96 -7.29 -22.57
C ALA A 157 16.58 -6.91 -21.97
N GLY A 158 15.69 -6.22 -22.68
CA GLY A 158 15.18 -6.63 -23.99
C GLY A 158 13.98 -7.57 -23.85
N GLY A 159 12.77 -7.04 -24.05
CA GLY A 159 11.58 -7.78 -24.47
C GLY A 159 10.59 -8.19 -23.37
N ALA A 160 9.37 -7.64 -23.41
CA ALA A 160 8.21 -8.33 -23.98
C ALA A 160 6.92 -7.59 -23.59
N ASP A 161 6.07 -7.40 -24.59
CA ASP A 161 4.67 -7.01 -24.48
C ASP A 161 3.91 -7.81 -23.40
N ASP A 162 3.21 -7.12 -22.51
CA ASP A 162 2.31 -7.74 -21.52
C ASP A 162 1.02 -6.92 -21.39
N ASP A 163 0.37 -6.66 -22.54
CA ASP A 163 -0.96 -6.05 -22.63
C ASP A 163 -2.01 -7.04 -23.17
N ASP A 164 -1.96 -8.30 -22.70
CA ASP A 164 -2.98 -9.32 -22.98
C ASP A 164 -3.34 -10.17 -21.75
N ARG A 165 -3.56 -9.50 -20.61
CA ARG A 165 -4.03 -10.16 -19.37
C ARG A 165 -5.27 -9.50 -18.78
N ALA A 166 -6.26 -9.22 -19.62
CA ALA A 166 -7.61 -8.82 -19.18
C ALA A 166 -8.74 -9.76 -19.64
N GLY A 167 -8.48 -10.81 -20.44
CA GLY A 167 -9.53 -11.68 -21.00
C GLY A 167 -9.81 -13.02 -20.28
N ALA A 168 -8.88 -13.57 -19.50
CA ALA A 168 -8.90 -15.01 -19.17
C ALA A 168 -9.48 -15.41 -17.79
N VAL A 169 -10.06 -14.48 -17.02
CA VAL A 169 -10.58 -14.80 -15.66
C VAL A 169 -12.07 -15.17 -15.67
N THR A 170 -12.80 -14.88 -16.75
CA THR A 170 -14.26 -15.05 -16.80
C THR A 170 -14.71 -16.41 -17.33
N GLU A 171 -13.89 -17.11 -18.13
CA GLU A 171 -14.28 -18.42 -18.72
C GLU A 171 -13.90 -19.64 -17.86
N ARG A 172 -12.91 -19.53 -16.97
CA ARG A 172 -12.53 -20.64 -16.07
C ARG A 172 -13.51 -20.88 -14.91
N ARG A 173 -14.45 -19.96 -14.66
CA ARG A 173 -15.53 -20.17 -13.65
C ARG A 173 -16.79 -20.82 -14.22
N ALA A 174 -16.89 -20.98 -15.54
CA ALA A 174 -18.03 -21.65 -16.18
C ALA A 174 -17.83 -23.18 -16.29
N ALA A 175 -16.59 -23.66 -16.44
CA ALA A 175 -16.30 -25.09 -16.56
C ALA A 175 -16.40 -25.85 -15.21
N ASP A 176 -15.97 -25.25 -14.11
CA ASP A 176 -15.94 -25.91 -12.77
C ASP A 176 -17.34 -26.09 -12.14
N ARG A 177 -18.38 -25.42 -12.68
CA ARG A 177 -19.77 -25.54 -12.21
C ARG A 177 -20.55 -26.66 -12.95
N ALA A 178 -20.11 -27.07 -14.14
CA ALA A 178 -20.76 -28.13 -14.91
C ALA A 178 -20.35 -29.54 -14.44
N GLU A 179 -19.14 -29.72 -13.91
CA GLU A 179 -18.63 -31.04 -13.51
C GLU A 179 -19.16 -31.53 -12.14
N ARG A 180 -19.65 -30.62 -11.29
CA ARG A 180 -20.22 -30.97 -9.98
C ARG A 180 -21.69 -31.41 -10.02
N GLN A 181 -22.39 -31.24 -11.15
CA GLN A 181 -23.79 -31.68 -11.31
C GLN A 181 -23.95 -33.01 -12.06
N GLY A 182 -22.86 -33.63 -12.52
CA GLY A 182 -22.86 -34.93 -13.20
C GLY A 182 -22.51 -36.15 -12.34
N ALA A 183 -22.00 -35.96 -11.11
CA ALA A 183 -21.44 -37.04 -10.28
C ALA A 183 -22.41 -37.65 -9.24
N ASP A 184 -23.69 -37.22 -9.22
CA ASP A 184 -24.68 -37.66 -8.21
C ASP A 184 -25.61 -38.79 -8.70
N ARG A 185 -25.34 -39.41 -9.85
CA ARG A 185 -26.26 -40.38 -10.48
C ARG A 185 -25.72 -41.77 -10.80
N ALA A 186 -24.46 -42.08 -10.47
CA ALA A 186 -23.90 -43.40 -10.75
C ALA A 186 -22.98 -43.87 -9.62
N GLY A 187 -23.49 -44.71 -8.73
CA GLY A 187 -22.60 -45.39 -7.76
C GLY A 187 -23.22 -45.89 -6.47
N ARG A 188 -24.43 -46.48 -6.46
CA ARG A 188 -24.88 -47.31 -5.34
C ARG A 188 -25.67 -48.54 -5.83
N GLN A 189 -24.93 -49.50 -6.38
CA GLN A 189 -25.22 -50.94 -6.41
C GLN A 189 -23.88 -51.59 -5.99
N GLY A 190 -23.71 -52.51 -5.05
CA GLY A 190 -24.57 -53.29 -4.16
C GLY A 190 -23.76 -54.53 -3.76
N THR A 191 -23.67 -54.86 -2.47
CA THR A 191 -23.37 -56.19 -1.87
C THR A 191 -23.65 -56.04 -0.36
N ASP A 192 -24.76 -56.53 0.20
CA ASP A 192 -25.16 -57.91 0.49
C ASP A 192 -24.23 -58.66 1.47
N ARG A 193 -24.64 -58.73 2.75
CA ARG A 193 -24.83 -59.98 3.52
C ARG A 193 -25.32 -59.71 4.95
N GLY A 194 -26.55 -60.14 5.22
CA GLY A 194 -26.79 -61.19 6.21
C GLY A 194 -27.27 -60.82 7.62
N SER A 195 -28.36 -61.52 8.01
CA SER A 195 -28.96 -61.71 9.34
C SER A 195 -29.84 -60.55 9.84
N GLY A 196 -31.11 -60.71 10.21
CA GLY A 196 -31.95 -61.88 10.47
C GLY A 196 -32.90 -61.48 11.61
N GLY A 197 -34.22 -61.52 11.41
CA GLY A 197 -35.18 -61.17 12.45
C GLY A 197 -36.55 -60.77 11.90
N THR A 198 -37.43 -61.76 11.80
CA THR A 198 -38.83 -61.71 11.35
C THR A 198 -39.78 -61.08 12.41
N PRO A 199 -41.10 -60.92 12.17
CA PRO A 199 -41.77 -59.63 12.35
C PRO A 199 -42.98 -59.71 13.30
N ALA A 200 -43.61 -58.58 13.64
CA ALA A 200 -45.04 -58.50 13.97
C ALA A 200 -45.44 -57.06 14.28
N GLY A 201 -46.65 -56.66 13.86
CA GLY A 201 -47.40 -55.61 14.57
C GLY A 201 -47.87 -54.41 13.75
N VAL A 202 -48.93 -54.62 12.98
CA VAL A 202 -49.96 -53.64 12.52
C VAL A 202 -50.72 -53.08 13.76
N PRO A 203 -51.62 -52.05 13.76
CA PRO A 203 -51.94 -50.87 12.90
C PRO A 203 -52.01 -49.47 13.64
N VAL A 204 -52.26 -48.41 12.85
CA VAL A 204 -53.03 -47.12 13.02
C VAL A 204 -54.13 -47.11 14.13
N PRO A 205 -54.80 -46.00 14.60
CA PRO A 205 -54.87 -44.59 14.11
C PRO A 205 -55.07 -43.42 15.14
N ALA A 206 -55.28 -42.20 14.60
CA ALA A 206 -56.03 -41.03 15.13
C ALA A 206 -55.38 -40.27 16.32
N THR A 207 -55.45 -38.95 16.56
CA THR A 207 -56.47 -37.87 16.50
C THR A 207 -55.72 -36.52 16.64
N ALA A 208 -56.00 -35.44 15.91
CA ALA A 208 -56.93 -34.32 16.22
C ALA A 208 -56.71 -33.55 17.56
N ALA A 209 -56.84 -32.21 17.47
CA ALA A 209 -56.87 -31.15 18.51
C ALA A 209 -55.49 -30.74 19.09
N ASP A 210 -55.14 -29.48 19.30
CA ASP A 210 -55.89 -28.21 19.36
C ASP A 210 -54.98 -27.08 18.86
#